data_AF-U4KGM9-F1
#
_entry.id   AF-U4KGM9-F1
#
_cell.length_a   1.000
_cell.length_b   1.000
_cell.length_c   1.000
_cell.angle_alpha   90.00
_cell.angle_beta   90.00
_cell.angle_gamma   90.00
#
_symmetry.space_group_name_H-M   'P 1'
#
loop_
_entity.id
_entity.type
_entity.pdbx_description
1 polymer ?
#
loop_
_entity_poly.entity_id
_entity_poly.type
_entity_poly.pdbx_seq_one_letter_code
_entity_poly.pdbx_strand_id
1 'polypeptide(L)'
;MTKKRTCKYCSPDGWQCDEPAGESGLCYWHDPDIDKSKDEDVKDRVEQWAKDGKPLDGFQLSRAKLEDINLVNRGCREGYKCRDVDFYRADLRNAHFFGLDLRGSSLMKSTLAGANLHCAKLENCNLLGADLSRARLENVEWGEQLQQERKAMDAISAKDTKKAVELCQEAEEVARCIRKQCEKEGLFEIAGHFFKKEMIFRRYQMPLYSSKRIISKGVDLFCGYGESPIRVVMFSVCLIFMCALAYFFLGTTASNPIYPDVHGYKATFLEFLNALYFSVVTFTTLGYGDISPIGLARFIAAFEAFLGSFTMALFVVVFVKKMTR
;
A
#
# COMPACT_ATOMS: atom_id res chain seq x y z
N MET A 1 47.14 -32.51 3.29
CA MET A 1 45.67 -32.35 3.31
C MET A 1 45.35 -30.86 3.24
N THR A 2 45.08 -30.35 2.05
CA THR A 2 44.61 -28.96 1.88
C THR A 2 43.22 -28.86 2.52
N LYS A 3 43.08 -28.02 3.56
CA LYS A 3 41.75 -27.69 4.14
C LYS A 3 40.86 -27.26 2.98
N LYS A 4 39.83 -28.05 2.64
CA LYS A 4 38.78 -27.62 1.72
C LYS A 4 38.22 -26.32 2.29
N ARG A 5 38.37 -25.23 1.56
CA ARG A 5 37.82 -23.93 1.96
C ARG A 5 36.29 -24.09 1.94
N THR A 6 35.61 -23.68 3.00
CA THR A 6 34.15 -23.66 3.07
C THR A 6 33.64 -22.31 2.59
N CYS A 7 32.38 -22.27 2.14
CA CYS A 7 31.71 -21.06 1.71
C CYS A 7 31.77 -19.96 2.80
N LYS A 8 32.08 -18.73 2.39
CA LYS A 8 32.09 -17.55 3.28
C LYS A 8 30.70 -16.99 3.59
N TYR A 9 29.65 -17.45 2.91
CA TYR A 9 28.30 -16.95 3.13
C TYR A 9 27.79 -17.28 4.53
N CYS A 10 27.22 -16.28 5.19
CA CYS A 10 26.57 -16.39 6.48
C CYS A 10 25.20 -15.73 6.39
N SER A 11 24.16 -16.44 6.84
CA SER A 11 22.80 -15.92 6.86
C SER A 11 22.61 -14.89 7.99
N PRO A 12 21.57 -14.06 7.92
CA PRO A 12 21.23 -13.11 8.99
C PRO A 12 21.03 -13.77 10.37
N ASP A 13 20.63 -15.05 10.40
CA ASP A 13 20.43 -15.80 11.64
C ASP A 13 21.72 -16.49 12.15
N GLY A 14 22.87 -16.22 11.52
CA GLY A 14 24.17 -16.77 11.91
C GLY A 14 24.46 -18.18 11.35
N TRP A 15 23.62 -18.72 10.46
CA TRP A 15 23.91 -19.99 9.80
C TRP A 15 25.03 -19.80 8.77
N GLN A 16 26.04 -20.66 8.81
CA GLN A 16 27.16 -20.63 7.87
C GLN A 16 27.07 -21.80 6.89
N CYS A 17 27.27 -21.51 5.60
CA CYS A 17 27.18 -22.53 4.56
C CYS A 17 28.35 -23.54 4.64
N ASP A 18 28.01 -24.83 4.57
CA ASP A 18 28.93 -25.97 4.70
C ASP A 18 29.51 -26.46 3.37
N GLU A 19 29.03 -25.91 2.24
CA GLU A 19 29.48 -26.30 0.90
C GLU A 19 30.93 -25.86 0.62
N PRO A 20 31.66 -26.62 -0.23
CA PRO A 20 33.00 -26.25 -0.63
C PRO A 20 32.99 -24.93 -1.40
N ALA A 21 33.89 -24.03 -1.01
CA ALA A 21 34.11 -22.77 -1.71
C ALA A 21 34.93 -22.99 -2.99
N GLY A 22 34.55 -22.27 -4.04
CA GLY A 22 35.36 -22.07 -5.24
C GLY A 22 36.46 -21.02 -5.03
N GLU A 23 36.98 -20.50 -6.15
CA GLU A 23 38.08 -19.53 -6.15
C GLU A 23 37.69 -18.17 -5.52
N SER A 24 36.44 -17.75 -5.70
CA SER A 24 35.84 -16.55 -5.09
C SER A 24 35.73 -16.63 -3.57
N GLY A 25 35.82 -17.82 -2.99
CA GLY A 25 35.51 -18.07 -1.58
C GLY A 25 34.01 -18.31 -1.30
N LEU A 26 33.17 -18.35 -2.33
CA LEU A 26 31.75 -18.70 -2.26
C LEU A 26 31.53 -20.07 -2.90
N CYS A 27 30.47 -20.77 -2.49
CA CYS A 27 30.07 -22.03 -3.13
C CYS A 27 29.24 -21.79 -4.39
N TYR A 28 28.90 -22.86 -5.09
CA TYR A 28 28.04 -22.82 -6.27
C TYR A 28 26.81 -21.92 -6.08
N TRP A 29 26.09 -22.06 -4.96
CA TRP A 29 24.83 -21.35 -4.71
C TRP A 29 24.99 -19.86 -4.41
N HIS A 30 26.06 -19.47 -3.71
CA HIS A 30 26.25 -18.10 -3.23
C HIS A 30 27.11 -17.25 -4.15
N ASP A 31 27.81 -17.85 -5.11
CA ASP A 31 28.66 -17.12 -6.05
C ASP A 31 27.81 -16.46 -7.17
N PRO A 32 27.86 -15.13 -7.30
CA PRO A 32 27.13 -14.39 -8.35
C PRO A 32 27.78 -14.52 -9.73
N ASP A 33 29.08 -14.87 -9.80
CA ASP A 33 29.82 -14.97 -11.06
C ASP A 33 29.52 -16.30 -11.80
N ILE A 34 28.97 -17.28 -11.09
CA ILE A 34 28.56 -18.55 -11.66
C ILE A 34 27.19 -18.42 -12.33
N ASP A 35 27.16 -18.50 -13.66
CA ASP A 35 25.93 -18.53 -14.47
C ASP A 35 25.22 -19.88 -14.35
N LYS A 36 24.03 -19.87 -13.76
CA LYS A 36 23.20 -21.06 -13.51
C LYS A 36 22.06 -21.20 -14.51
N SER A 37 21.95 -20.30 -15.48
CA SER A 37 20.86 -20.30 -16.47
C SER A 37 20.87 -21.50 -17.41
N LYS A 38 22.02 -22.18 -17.54
CA LYS A 38 22.23 -23.35 -18.39
C LYS A 38 22.20 -24.68 -17.63
N ASP A 39 22.16 -24.63 -16.30
CA ASP A 39 22.09 -25.83 -15.46
C ASP A 39 20.64 -26.37 -15.50
N GLU A 40 20.45 -27.52 -16.16
CA GLU A 40 19.14 -28.16 -16.30
C GLU A 40 18.66 -28.79 -15.00
N ASP A 41 19.59 -29.19 -14.13
CA ASP A 41 19.32 -29.84 -12.85
C ASP A 41 19.19 -28.83 -11.70
N VAL A 42 19.30 -27.52 -11.97
CA VAL A 42 19.29 -26.46 -10.96
C VAL A 42 18.02 -26.53 -10.11
N LYS A 43 16.86 -26.76 -10.74
CA LYS A 43 15.57 -26.89 -10.06
C LYS A 43 15.59 -28.04 -9.07
N ASP A 44 15.95 -29.24 -9.53
CA ASP A 44 15.89 -30.46 -8.72
C ASP A 44 16.88 -30.40 -7.55
N ARG A 45 18.05 -29.81 -7.77
CA ARG A 45 19.06 -29.57 -6.73
C ARG A 45 18.58 -28.57 -5.68
N VAL A 46 17.89 -27.49 -6.09
CA VAL A 46 17.30 -26.51 -5.16
C VAL A 46 16.17 -27.14 -4.34
N GLU A 47 15.31 -27.96 -4.96
CA GLU A 47 14.27 -28.68 -4.24
C GLU A 47 14.85 -29.69 -3.23
N GLN A 48 15.88 -30.43 -3.62
CA GLN A 48 16.54 -31.39 -2.73
C GLN A 48 17.20 -30.66 -1.56
N TRP A 49 17.88 -29.54 -1.82
CA TRP A 49 18.47 -28.70 -0.79
C TRP A 49 17.44 -28.23 0.24
N ALA A 50 16.27 -27.79 -0.22
CA ALA A 50 15.17 -27.40 0.64
C ALA A 50 14.62 -28.59 1.46
N LYS A 51 14.44 -29.77 0.82
CA LYS A 51 13.99 -31.00 1.48
C LYS A 51 14.95 -31.49 2.58
N ASP A 52 16.25 -31.23 2.42
CA ASP A 52 17.27 -31.52 3.43
C ASP A 52 17.21 -30.56 4.63
N GLY A 53 16.28 -29.59 4.63
CA GLY A 53 16.06 -28.64 5.71
C GLY A 53 17.09 -27.50 5.78
N LYS A 54 17.93 -27.35 4.75
CA LYS A 54 18.92 -26.28 4.67
C LYS A 54 18.27 -24.97 4.20
N PRO A 55 18.65 -23.80 4.75
CA PRO A 55 18.14 -22.51 4.28
C PRO A 55 18.66 -22.22 2.86
N LEU A 56 17.83 -21.55 2.06
CA LEU A 56 18.16 -21.09 0.72
C LEU A 56 18.67 -19.64 0.71
N ASP A 57 18.92 -19.06 1.89
CA ASP A 57 19.28 -17.65 2.02
C ASP A 57 20.51 -17.30 1.17
N GLY A 58 20.43 -16.17 0.46
CA GLY A 58 21.52 -15.61 -0.34
C GLY A 58 21.81 -16.31 -1.66
N PHE A 59 20.99 -17.29 -2.07
CA PHE A 59 21.20 -18.01 -3.33
C PHE A 59 21.22 -17.04 -4.52
N GLN A 60 22.13 -17.27 -5.46
CA GLN A 60 22.30 -16.48 -6.68
C GLN A 60 21.69 -17.26 -7.85
N LEU A 61 20.38 -17.12 -8.04
CA LEU A 61 19.57 -17.85 -9.03
C LEU A 61 19.13 -16.96 -10.20
N SER A 62 19.92 -15.93 -10.52
CA SER A 62 19.63 -15.04 -11.64
C SER A 62 19.50 -15.84 -12.94
N ARG A 63 18.42 -15.58 -13.70
CA ARG A 63 18.08 -16.26 -14.97
C ARG A 63 17.93 -17.79 -14.87
N ALA A 64 17.82 -18.36 -13.67
CA ALA A 64 17.63 -19.78 -13.50
C ALA A 64 16.28 -20.25 -14.06
N LYS A 65 16.25 -21.48 -14.60
CA LYS A 65 15.03 -22.13 -15.09
C LYS A 65 14.40 -22.92 -13.94
N LEU A 66 13.39 -22.34 -13.30
CA LEU A 66 12.75 -22.86 -12.09
C LEU A 66 11.23 -23.00 -12.29
N GLU A 67 10.80 -23.25 -13.52
CA GLU A 67 9.39 -23.54 -13.85
C GLU A 67 8.91 -24.76 -13.04
N ASP A 68 7.70 -24.64 -12.48
CA ASP A 68 7.04 -25.61 -11.60
C ASP A 68 7.83 -25.99 -10.32
N ILE A 69 8.83 -25.20 -9.91
CA ILE A 69 9.61 -25.50 -8.71
C ILE A 69 8.74 -25.61 -7.46
N ASN A 70 9.00 -26.63 -6.64
CA ASN A 70 8.25 -26.88 -5.41
C ASN A 70 9.06 -26.60 -4.15
N LEU A 71 8.85 -25.41 -3.58
CA LEU A 71 9.44 -24.99 -2.29
C LEU A 71 8.41 -24.94 -1.17
N VAL A 72 7.52 -25.93 -1.11
CA VAL A 72 6.55 -26.08 -0.01
C VAL A 72 7.14 -26.97 1.08
N ASN A 73 7.25 -26.42 2.30
CA ASN A 73 7.71 -27.16 3.47
C ASN A 73 6.58 -27.99 4.08
N ARG A 74 6.37 -29.21 3.55
CA ARG A 74 5.29 -30.10 3.98
C ARG A 74 5.52 -30.55 5.43
N GLY A 75 4.52 -30.34 6.28
CA GLY A 75 4.55 -30.74 7.68
C GLY A 75 4.99 -29.64 8.65
N CYS A 76 5.45 -28.49 8.14
CA CYS A 76 5.73 -27.30 8.93
C CYS A 76 4.63 -26.24 8.73
N ARG A 77 4.41 -25.40 9.76
CA ARG A 77 3.53 -24.22 9.65
C ARG A 77 4.19 -23.08 8.86
N GLU A 78 5.53 -23.02 8.87
CA GLU A 78 6.33 -22.01 8.17
C GLU A 78 6.96 -22.64 6.91
N GLY A 79 7.08 -21.86 5.84
CA GLY A 79 7.79 -22.26 4.62
C GLY A 79 9.31 -22.26 4.81
N TYR A 80 10.05 -22.57 3.73
CA TYR A 80 11.51 -22.52 3.76
C TYR A 80 12.03 -21.07 3.84
N LYS A 81 13.23 -20.91 4.43
CA LYS A 81 13.95 -19.63 4.44
C LYS A 81 14.61 -19.41 3.09
N CYS A 82 14.22 -18.36 2.39
CA CYS A 82 14.65 -18.03 1.02
C CYS A 82 14.91 -16.51 0.92
N ARG A 83 15.60 -15.96 1.93
CA ARG A 83 15.85 -14.52 2.09
C ARG A 83 17.07 -14.07 1.29
N ASP A 84 17.06 -12.81 0.84
CA ASP A 84 18.17 -12.20 0.10
C ASP A 84 18.60 -13.00 -1.15
N VAL A 85 17.68 -13.76 -1.74
CA VAL A 85 17.92 -14.58 -2.93
C VAL A 85 17.79 -13.73 -4.19
N ASP A 86 18.74 -13.87 -5.11
CA ASP A 86 18.64 -13.22 -6.41
C ASP A 86 17.90 -14.11 -7.41
N PHE A 87 16.64 -13.76 -7.70
CA PHE A 87 15.82 -14.33 -8.76
C PHE A 87 15.73 -13.39 -9.98
N TYR A 88 16.70 -12.49 -10.19
CA TYR A 88 16.68 -11.57 -11.33
C TYR A 88 16.47 -12.31 -12.66
N ARG A 89 15.36 -12.03 -13.35
CA ARG A 89 14.93 -12.71 -14.58
C ARG A 89 14.80 -14.23 -14.49
N ALA A 90 14.64 -14.79 -13.29
CA ALA A 90 14.38 -16.22 -13.14
C ALA A 90 13.00 -16.58 -13.73
N ASP A 91 12.90 -17.78 -14.28
CA ASP A 91 11.63 -18.35 -14.70
C ASP A 91 11.02 -19.12 -13.53
N LEU A 92 9.96 -18.57 -12.95
CA LEU A 92 9.25 -19.09 -11.77
C LEU A 92 7.78 -19.37 -12.08
N ARG A 93 7.47 -19.66 -13.36
CA ARG A 93 6.11 -20.00 -13.79
C ARG A 93 5.59 -21.17 -12.97
N ASN A 94 4.36 -21.04 -12.48
CA ASN A 94 3.68 -22.00 -11.62
C ASN A 94 4.43 -22.44 -10.34
N ALA A 95 5.46 -21.70 -9.89
CA ALA A 95 6.23 -22.05 -8.71
C ALA A 95 5.33 -22.20 -7.46
N HIS A 96 5.60 -23.20 -6.61
CA HIS A 96 4.87 -23.44 -5.38
C HIS A 96 5.61 -22.84 -4.18
N PHE A 97 5.26 -21.61 -3.82
CA PHE A 97 5.88 -20.79 -2.77
C PHE A 97 4.97 -20.56 -1.56
N PHE A 98 4.12 -21.53 -1.24
CA PHE A 98 3.22 -21.44 -0.08
C PHE A 98 4.04 -21.22 1.21
N GLY A 99 3.77 -20.11 1.90
CA GLY A 99 4.42 -19.77 3.17
C GLY A 99 5.92 -19.43 3.06
N LEU A 100 6.47 -19.32 1.85
CA LEU A 100 7.90 -19.14 1.63
C LEU A 100 8.37 -17.77 2.14
N ASP A 101 9.52 -17.74 2.81
CA ASP A 101 10.13 -16.50 3.28
C ASP A 101 11.07 -15.92 2.24
N LEU A 102 10.60 -14.93 1.47
CA LEU A 102 11.30 -14.26 0.38
C LEU A 102 11.77 -12.84 0.77
N ARG A 103 11.90 -12.56 2.07
CA ARG A 103 12.29 -11.23 2.56
C ARG A 103 13.64 -10.81 2.01
N GLY A 104 13.73 -9.57 1.53
CA GLY A 104 14.96 -9.01 0.94
C GLY A 104 15.35 -9.57 -0.44
N SER A 105 14.68 -10.62 -0.91
CA SER A 105 15.00 -11.25 -2.20
C SER A 105 14.70 -10.33 -3.39
N SER A 106 15.37 -10.57 -4.51
CA SER A 106 15.18 -9.82 -5.76
C SER A 106 14.42 -10.65 -6.78
N LEU A 107 13.14 -10.33 -7.00
CA LEU A 107 12.28 -10.90 -8.04
C LEU A 107 12.24 -9.99 -9.29
N MET A 108 13.25 -9.13 -9.46
CA MET A 108 13.24 -8.13 -10.53
C MET A 108 13.18 -8.82 -11.90
N LYS A 109 12.18 -8.48 -12.70
CA LYS A 109 11.93 -9.05 -14.04
C LYS A 109 11.76 -10.57 -14.07
N SER A 110 11.48 -11.22 -12.93
CA SER A 110 11.18 -12.66 -12.90
C SER A 110 9.77 -12.95 -13.42
N THR A 111 9.56 -14.14 -13.98
CA THR A 111 8.22 -14.59 -14.41
C THR A 111 7.58 -15.43 -13.30
N LEU A 112 6.62 -14.87 -12.55
CA LEU A 112 5.86 -15.56 -11.50
C LEU A 112 4.45 -15.95 -11.97
N ALA A 113 4.25 -16.05 -13.29
CA ALA A 113 2.93 -16.30 -13.84
C ALA A 113 2.38 -17.64 -13.34
N GLY A 114 1.21 -17.62 -12.69
CA GLY A 114 0.60 -18.81 -12.09
C GLY A 114 1.22 -19.28 -10.77
N ALA A 115 2.25 -18.59 -10.24
CA ALA A 115 2.92 -19.00 -9.00
C ALA A 115 1.99 -18.91 -7.78
N ASN A 116 2.11 -19.87 -6.87
CA ASN A 116 1.38 -19.85 -5.61
C ASN A 116 2.20 -19.15 -4.52
N LEU A 117 1.91 -17.87 -4.26
CA LEU A 117 2.53 -17.06 -3.20
C LEU A 117 1.65 -16.98 -1.95
N HIS A 118 0.65 -17.85 -1.79
CA HIS A 118 -0.24 -17.81 -0.63
C HIS A 118 0.56 -17.88 0.70
N CYS A 119 0.30 -16.94 1.62
CA CYS A 119 1.06 -16.77 2.88
C CYS A 119 2.57 -16.49 2.73
N ALA A 120 3.07 -16.15 1.54
CA ALA A 120 4.48 -15.83 1.35
C ALA A 120 4.86 -14.48 1.99
N LYS A 121 6.11 -14.38 2.44
CA LYS A 121 6.68 -13.17 3.05
C LYS A 121 7.54 -12.43 2.05
N LEU A 122 7.11 -11.24 1.62
CA LEU A 122 7.73 -10.43 0.55
C LEU A 122 8.25 -9.08 1.07
N GLU A 123 8.44 -8.91 2.38
CA GLU A 123 8.92 -7.65 2.92
C GLU A 123 10.30 -7.30 2.36
N ASN A 124 10.46 -6.03 1.94
CA ASN A 124 11.67 -5.52 1.30
C ASN A 124 12.08 -6.25 0.00
N CYS A 125 11.20 -7.03 -0.61
CA CYS A 125 11.48 -7.73 -1.86
C CYS A 125 11.48 -6.77 -3.08
N ASN A 126 12.40 -6.99 -4.03
CA ASN A 126 12.42 -6.24 -5.29
C ASN A 126 11.47 -6.88 -6.32
N LEU A 127 10.25 -6.35 -6.45
CA LEU A 127 9.26 -6.81 -7.44
C LEU A 127 9.25 -6.02 -8.77
N LEU A 128 10.26 -5.17 -9.04
CA LEU A 128 10.25 -4.32 -10.24
C LEU A 128 10.22 -5.15 -11.53
N GLY A 129 9.18 -4.95 -12.34
CA GLY A 129 9.00 -5.67 -13.60
C GLY A 129 8.69 -7.16 -13.45
N ALA A 130 8.39 -7.66 -12.24
CA ALA A 130 7.97 -9.04 -12.04
C ALA A 130 6.60 -9.29 -12.68
N ASP A 131 6.45 -10.40 -13.40
CA ASP A 131 5.16 -10.81 -13.95
C ASP A 131 4.38 -11.64 -12.91
N LEU A 132 3.43 -11.01 -12.23
CA LEU A 132 2.54 -11.65 -11.26
C LEU A 132 1.25 -12.20 -11.88
N SER A 133 1.15 -12.30 -13.21
CA SER A 133 -0.09 -12.69 -13.88
C SER A 133 -0.58 -14.06 -13.43
N ARG A 134 -1.80 -14.12 -12.87
CA ARG A 134 -2.41 -15.36 -12.32
C ARG A 134 -1.68 -15.94 -11.10
N ALA A 135 -0.72 -15.22 -10.51
CA ALA A 135 -0.15 -15.62 -9.22
C ALA A 135 -1.25 -15.62 -8.15
N ARG A 136 -1.11 -16.43 -7.09
CA ARG A 136 -2.04 -16.41 -5.95
C ARG A 136 -1.44 -15.54 -4.84
N LEU A 137 -2.10 -14.44 -4.49
CA LEU A 137 -1.56 -13.40 -3.59
C LEU A 137 -2.31 -13.29 -2.25
N GLU A 138 -3.17 -14.26 -1.95
CA GLU A 138 -3.87 -14.38 -0.67
C GLU A 138 -2.89 -14.44 0.52
N ASN A 139 -3.17 -13.64 1.56
CA ASN A 139 -2.39 -13.59 2.81
C ASN A 139 -0.89 -13.31 2.65
N VAL A 140 -0.45 -12.71 1.54
CA VAL A 140 0.95 -12.30 1.36
C VAL A 140 1.31 -11.20 2.36
N GLU A 141 2.46 -11.35 3.03
CA GLU A 141 3.03 -10.34 3.91
C GLU A 141 3.91 -9.38 3.10
N TRP A 142 3.39 -8.21 2.74
CA TRP A 142 4.11 -7.19 1.95
C TRP A 142 5.03 -6.29 2.79
N GLY A 143 4.81 -6.25 4.10
CA GLY A 143 5.39 -5.26 5.02
C GLY A 143 4.67 -3.91 4.95
N GLU A 144 5.14 -2.93 5.74
CA GLU A 144 4.53 -1.58 5.77
C GLU A 144 4.68 -0.85 4.42
N GLN A 145 5.84 -0.99 3.78
CA GLN A 145 6.20 -0.33 2.53
C GLN A 145 6.97 -1.30 1.64
N LEU A 146 6.67 -1.28 0.33
CA LEU A 146 7.50 -2.00 -0.63
C LEU A 146 8.90 -1.38 -0.70
N GLN A 147 9.88 -2.17 -1.14
CA GLN A 147 11.26 -1.71 -1.29
C GLN A 147 11.38 -0.48 -2.21
N GLN A 148 10.63 -0.46 -3.32
CA GLN A 148 10.61 0.64 -4.29
C GLN A 148 10.03 1.92 -3.69
N GLU A 149 9.01 1.79 -2.81
CA GLU A 149 8.44 2.93 -2.09
C GLU A 149 9.49 3.58 -1.19
N ARG A 150 10.22 2.77 -0.43
CA ARG A 150 11.27 3.24 0.46
C ARG A 150 12.35 3.98 -0.32
N LYS A 151 12.87 3.37 -1.39
CA LYS A 151 13.87 4.00 -2.27
C LYS A 151 13.38 5.34 -2.83
N ALA A 152 12.12 5.41 -3.28
CA ALA A 152 11.53 6.65 -3.78
C ALA A 152 11.45 7.73 -2.69
N MET A 153 11.02 7.38 -1.48
CA MET A 153 10.95 8.32 -0.35
C MET A 153 12.34 8.81 0.08
N ASP A 154 13.33 7.93 0.10
CA ASP A 154 14.72 8.28 0.41
C ASP A 154 15.28 9.31 -0.60
N ALA A 155 15.00 9.11 -1.90
CA ALA A 155 15.40 10.06 -2.94
C ALA A 155 14.66 11.41 -2.84
N ILE A 156 13.37 11.39 -2.48
CA ILE A 156 12.59 12.61 -2.20
C ILE A 156 13.19 13.36 -1.01
N SER A 157 13.53 12.66 0.07
CA SER A 157 14.17 13.22 1.27
C SER A 157 15.53 13.82 0.96
N ALA A 158 16.31 13.16 0.11
CA ALA A 158 17.60 13.65 -0.38
C ALA A 158 17.51 14.84 -1.36
N LYS A 159 16.29 15.26 -1.74
CA LYS A 159 16.03 16.34 -2.73
C LYS A 159 16.62 16.09 -4.12
N ASP A 160 16.92 14.83 -4.45
CA ASP A 160 17.34 14.44 -5.81
C ASP A 160 16.08 14.28 -6.68
N THR A 161 15.68 15.37 -7.33
CA THR A 161 14.41 15.43 -8.07
C THR A 161 14.36 14.46 -9.23
N LYS A 162 15.47 14.28 -9.96
CA LYS A 162 15.51 13.39 -11.12
C LYS A 162 15.38 11.93 -10.67
N LYS A 163 16.20 11.52 -9.70
CA LYS A 163 16.16 10.15 -9.17
C LYS A 163 14.84 9.85 -8.45
N ALA A 164 14.27 10.83 -7.76
CA ALA A 164 12.97 10.68 -7.11
C ALA A 164 11.85 10.39 -8.11
N VAL A 165 11.83 11.06 -9.26
CA VAL A 165 10.82 10.80 -10.31
C VAL A 165 10.97 9.40 -10.88
N GLU A 166 12.20 8.97 -11.20
CA GLU A 166 12.50 7.62 -11.69
C GLU A 166 12.04 6.54 -10.68
N LEU A 167 12.42 6.68 -9.41
CA LEU A 167 12.03 5.71 -8.37
C LEU A 167 10.52 5.75 -8.06
N CYS A 168 9.86 6.90 -8.21
CA CYS A 168 8.40 6.97 -8.10
C CYS A 168 7.70 6.25 -9.27
N GLN A 169 8.30 6.23 -10.47
CA GLN A 169 7.76 5.44 -11.59
C GLN A 169 7.88 3.95 -11.32
N GLU A 170 9.03 3.50 -10.80
CA GLU A 170 9.24 2.12 -10.38
C GLU A 170 8.22 1.69 -9.31
N ALA A 171 8.01 2.53 -8.28
CA ALA A 171 7.04 2.27 -7.23
C ALA A 171 5.58 2.24 -7.76
N GLU A 172 5.22 3.15 -8.68
CA GLU A 172 3.90 3.13 -9.35
C GLU A 172 3.71 1.82 -10.14
N GLU A 173 4.73 1.36 -10.87
CA GLU A 173 4.66 0.13 -11.65
C GLU A 173 4.43 -1.10 -10.79
N VAL A 174 5.20 -1.24 -9.70
CA VAL A 174 5.05 -2.38 -8.78
C VAL A 174 3.67 -2.36 -8.12
N ALA A 175 3.23 -1.21 -7.60
CA ALA A 175 1.91 -1.09 -6.97
C ALA A 175 0.77 -1.42 -7.95
N ARG A 176 0.88 -0.96 -9.20
CA ARG A 176 -0.09 -1.24 -10.27
C ARG A 176 -0.11 -2.73 -10.66
N CYS A 177 1.05 -3.38 -10.71
CA CYS A 177 1.15 -4.81 -11.00
C CYS A 177 0.41 -5.64 -9.92
N ILE A 178 0.74 -5.38 -8.65
CA ILE A 178 0.11 -6.08 -7.51
C ILE A 178 -1.39 -5.81 -7.49
N ARG A 179 -1.82 -4.54 -7.59
CA ARG A 179 -3.24 -4.18 -7.60
C ARG A 179 -4.01 -4.95 -8.68
N LYS A 180 -3.53 -4.93 -9.93
CA LYS A 180 -4.24 -5.57 -11.04
C LYS A 180 -4.40 -7.07 -10.82
N GLN A 181 -3.42 -7.72 -10.19
CA GLN A 181 -3.50 -9.13 -9.87
C GLN A 181 -4.48 -9.39 -8.71
N CYS A 182 -4.41 -8.60 -7.63
CA CYS A 182 -5.38 -8.67 -6.54
C CYS A 182 -6.83 -8.42 -7.00
N GLU A 183 -7.06 -7.47 -7.92
CA GLU A 183 -8.38 -7.21 -8.51
C GLU A 183 -8.93 -8.44 -9.27
N LYS A 184 -8.06 -9.17 -9.97
CA LYS A 184 -8.46 -10.38 -10.70
C LYS A 184 -8.78 -11.55 -9.77
N GLU A 185 -8.14 -11.62 -8.61
CA GLU A 185 -8.39 -12.64 -7.58
C GLU A 185 -9.59 -12.31 -6.68
N GLY A 186 -10.12 -11.08 -6.74
CA GLY A 186 -11.16 -10.62 -5.82
C GLY A 186 -10.63 -10.20 -4.44
N LEU A 187 -9.33 -9.90 -4.33
CA LEU A 187 -8.68 -9.40 -3.12
C LEU A 187 -8.82 -7.88 -3.02
N PHE A 188 -10.06 -7.39 -2.92
CA PHE A 188 -10.38 -5.99 -3.12
C PHE A 188 -9.85 -5.03 -2.05
N GLU A 189 -9.75 -5.48 -0.80
CA GLU A 189 -9.11 -4.71 0.28
C GLU A 189 -7.64 -4.39 -0.05
N ILE A 190 -6.89 -5.43 -0.44
CA ILE A 190 -5.48 -5.32 -0.81
C ILE A 190 -5.32 -4.51 -2.10
N ALA A 191 -6.19 -4.76 -3.09
CA ALA A 191 -6.21 -3.99 -4.33
C ALA A 191 -6.45 -2.49 -4.09
N GLY A 192 -7.40 -2.13 -3.21
CA GLY A 192 -7.67 -0.74 -2.85
C GLY A 192 -6.48 -0.07 -2.13
N HIS A 193 -5.79 -0.81 -1.27
CA HIS A 193 -4.55 -0.34 -0.64
C HIS A 193 -3.47 -0.03 -1.68
N PHE A 194 -3.21 -0.93 -2.62
CA PHE A 194 -2.22 -0.70 -3.68
C PHE A 194 -2.67 0.32 -4.73
N PHE A 195 -3.98 0.48 -4.97
CA PHE A 195 -4.54 1.55 -5.80
C PHE A 195 -4.20 2.92 -5.24
N LYS A 196 -4.38 3.10 -3.94
CA LYS A 196 -4.04 4.35 -3.27
C LYS A 196 -2.54 4.64 -3.37
N LYS A 197 -1.68 3.62 -3.18
CA LYS A 197 -0.23 3.75 -3.37
C LYS A 197 0.12 4.16 -4.80
N GLU A 198 -0.43 3.48 -5.81
CA GLU A 198 -0.28 3.84 -7.24
C GLU A 198 -0.60 5.32 -7.49
N MET A 199 -1.74 5.81 -6.99
CA MET A 199 -2.15 7.21 -7.16
C MET A 199 -1.23 8.20 -6.45
N ILE A 200 -0.71 7.85 -5.26
CA ILE A 200 0.24 8.68 -4.52
C ILE A 200 1.56 8.84 -5.29
N PHE A 201 2.14 7.74 -5.80
CA PHE A 201 3.40 7.81 -6.56
C PHE A 201 3.23 8.51 -7.91
N ARG A 202 2.10 8.29 -8.60
CA ARG A 202 1.75 9.06 -9.80
C ARG A 202 1.70 10.57 -9.52
N ARG A 203 1.19 10.97 -8.35
CA ARG A 203 1.16 12.39 -7.94
C ARG A 203 2.55 12.94 -7.65
N TYR A 204 3.46 12.16 -7.09
CA TYR A 204 4.82 12.62 -6.79
C TYR A 204 5.66 12.91 -8.04
N GLN A 205 5.36 12.22 -9.15
CA GLN A 205 5.96 12.50 -10.45
C GLN A 205 5.49 13.84 -11.08
N MET A 206 4.39 14.42 -10.58
CA MET A 206 3.86 15.69 -11.12
C MET A 206 4.64 16.90 -10.59
N PRO A 207 4.79 17.99 -11.37
CA PRO A 207 5.37 19.23 -10.88
C PRO A 207 4.65 19.77 -9.64
N LEU A 208 5.40 20.38 -8.70
CA LEU A 208 4.89 20.84 -7.41
C LEU A 208 3.69 21.81 -7.53
N TYR A 209 3.79 22.77 -8.45
CA TYR A 209 2.77 23.82 -8.65
C TYR A 209 1.77 23.49 -9.76
N SER A 210 1.63 22.22 -10.13
CA SER A 210 0.66 21.82 -11.15
C SER A 210 -0.75 21.72 -10.58
N SER A 211 -1.74 22.29 -11.29
CA SER A 211 -3.16 22.14 -10.95
C SER A 211 -3.57 20.67 -10.83
N LYS A 212 -2.98 19.79 -11.64
CA LYS A 212 -3.22 18.33 -11.57
C LYS A 212 -2.78 17.74 -10.23
N ARG A 213 -1.64 18.19 -9.69
CA ARG A 213 -1.10 17.74 -8.40
C ARG A 213 -1.99 18.22 -7.24
N ILE A 214 -2.44 19.47 -7.30
CA ILE A 214 -3.34 20.08 -6.31
C ILE A 214 -4.67 19.33 -6.28
N ILE A 215 -5.28 19.09 -7.44
CA ILE A 215 -6.54 18.33 -7.55
C ILE A 215 -6.35 16.91 -7.01
N SER A 216 -5.29 16.21 -7.42
CA SER A 216 -4.99 14.86 -6.92
C SER A 216 -4.79 14.83 -5.39
N LYS A 217 -4.15 15.85 -4.82
CA LYS A 217 -4.00 15.97 -3.36
C LYS A 217 -5.35 16.26 -2.67
N GLY A 218 -6.20 17.08 -3.27
CA GLY A 218 -7.55 17.33 -2.79
C GLY A 218 -8.41 16.06 -2.75
N VAL A 219 -8.39 15.26 -3.81
CA VAL A 219 -9.12 13.97 -3.88
C VAL A 219 -8.59 12.95 -2.85
N ASP A 220 -7.27 12.87 -2.65
CA ASP A 220 -6.67 12.04 -1.59
C ASP A 220 -7.16 12.45 -0.19
N LEU A 221 -7.12 13.76 0.10
CA LEU A 221 -7.56 14.29 1.38
C LEU A 221 -9.05 14.02 1.63
N PHE A 222 -9.89 14.27 0.63
CA PHE A 222 -11.33 14.22 0.75
C PHE A 222 -11.90 12.80 0.86
N CYS A 223 -11.48 11.88 -0.01
CA CYS A 223 -12.04 10.51 -0.06
C CYS A 223 -11.00 9.41 -0.22
N GLY A 224 -9.71 9.74 -0.16
CA GLY A 224 -8.63 8.75 -0.35
C GLY A 224 -8.67 8.09 -1.72
N TYR A 225 -8.93 8.87 -2.77
CA TYR A 225 -9.16 8.35 -4.14
C TYR A 225 -10.38 7.43 -4.26
N GLY A 226 -11.35 7.60 -3.37
CA GLY A 226 -12.58 6.80 -3.34
C GLY A 226 -12.36 5.39 -2.79
N GLU A 227 -11.37 5.21 -1.92
CA GLU A 227 -11.08 3.96 -1.20
C GLU A 227 -11.33 4.07 0.32
N SER A 228 -11.61 5.28 0.83
CA SER A 228 -11.70 5.53 2.28
C SER A 228 -12.99 6.26 2.66
N PRO A 229 -14.12 5.55 2.88
CA PRO A 229 -15.39 6.18 3.26
C PRO A 229 -15.29 6.96 4.58
N ILE A 230 -14.46 6.49 5.52
CA ILE A 230 -14.20 7.18 6.79
C ILE A 230 -13.62 8.59 6.60
N ARG A 231 -12.83 8.83 5.55
CA ARG A 231 -12.30 10.18 5.25
C ARG A 231 -13.42 11.14 4.84
N VAL A 232 -14.40 10.64 4.11
CA VAL A 232 -15.58 11.43 3.71
C VAL A 232 -16.38 11.81 4.95
N VAL A 233 -16.62 10.87 5.87
CA VAL A 233 -17.32 11.15 7.14
C VAL A 233 -16.57 12.18 7.97
N MET A 234 -15.25 12.02 8.15
CA MET A 234 -14.43 12.98 8.89
C MET A 234 -14.45 14.37 8.25
N PHE A 235 -14.38 14.45 6.91
CA PHE A 235 -14.50 15.72 6.20
C PHE A 235 -15.87 16.37 6.45
N SER A 236 -16.95 15.59 6.39
CA SER A 236 -18.32 16.07 6.66
C SER A 236 -18.43 16.64 8.07
N VAL A 237 -17.92 15.92 9.08
CA VAL A 237 -17.91 16.39 10.48
C VAL A 237 -17.10 17.67 10.63
N CYS A 238 -15.93 17.76 10.01
CA CYS A 238 -15.11 18.98 10.03
C CYS A 238 -15.82 20.16 9.36
N LEU A 239 -16.48 19.93 8.21
CA LEU A 239 -17.20 20.97 7.49
C LEU A 239 -18.39 21.50 8.33
N ILE A 240 -19.19 20.60 8.91
CA ILE A 240 -20.27 20.94 9.85
C ILE A 240 -19.73 21.80 11.00
N PHE A 241 -18.64 21.38 11.63
CA PHE A 241 -18.07 22.12 12.75
C PHE A 241 -17.55 23.51 12.33
N MET A 242 -16.91 23.62 11.16
CA MET A 242 -16.45 24.91 10.63
C MET A 242 -17.62 25.85 10.28
N CYS A 243 -18.69 25.32 9.68
CA CYS A 243 -19.90 26.09 9.38
C CYS A 243 -20.62 26.53 10.66
N ALA A 244 -20.75 25.65 11.65
CA ALA A 244 -21.29 25.96 12.97
C ALA A 244 -20.56 27.12 13.65
N LEU A 245 -19.21 27.10 13.63
CA LEU A 245 -18.41 28.22 14.12
C LEU A 245 -18.68 29.52 13.33
N ALA A 246 -18.77 29.44 12.01
CA ALA A 246 -19.08 30.61 11.19
C ALA A 246 -20.47 31.20 11.51
N TYR A 247 -21.49 30.35 11.70
CA TYR A 247 -22.84 30.79 12.10
C TYR A 247 -22.87 31.40 13.49
N PHE A 248 -22.10 30.83 14.43
CA PHE A 248 -21.98 31.38 15.78
C PHE A 248 -21.44 32.82 15.77
N PHE A 249 -20.48 33.14 14.90
CA PHE A 249 -19.94 34.51 14.80
C PHE A 249 -20.76 35.46 13.91
N LEU A 250 -21.39 34.96 12.85
CA LEU A 250 -22.14 35.78 11.88
C LEU A 250 -23.61 35.98 12.29
N GLY A 251 -24.10 35.18 13.24
CA GLY A 251 -25.45 35.24 13.76
C GLY A 251 -26.47 34.45 12.93
N THR A 252 -27.46 33.90 13.62
CA THR A 252 -28.67 33.29 13.05
C THR A 252 -29.91 33.96 13.65
N THR A 253 -31.07 33.83 13.00
CA THR A 253 -32.37 34.35 13.46
C THR A 253 -32.95 33.57 14.63
N ALA A 254 -32.13 32.97 15.49
CA ALA A 254 -32.56 32.63 16.85
C ALA A 254 -32.77 33.95 17.65
N SER A 255 -33.59 34.83 17.09
CA SER A 255 -34.13 36.08 17.62
C SER A 255 -35.40 35.81 18.42
N ASN A 256 -35.43 34.66 19.10
CA ASN A 256 -36.16 34.46 20.34
C ASN A 256 -35.15 33.80 21.28
N PRO A 257 -34.90 34.35 22.48
CA PRO A 257 -34.08 33.64 23.43
C PRO A 257 -34.83 32.35 23.77
N ILE A 258 -34.39 31.22 23.19
CA ILE A 258 -34.88 29.88 23.56
C ILE A 258 -34.66 29.66 25.07
N TYR A 259 -33.69 30.39 25.64
CA TYR A 259 -33.36 30.43 27.06
C TYR A 259 -33.30 31.89 27.56
N PRO A 260 -34.45 32.55 27.84
CA PRO A 260 -34.48 33.95 28.29
C PRO A 260 -33.77 34.16 29.63
N ASP A 261 -33.71 33.13 30.47
CA ASP A 261 -33.20 33.20 31.85
C ASP A 261 -31.74 32.74 31.99
N VAL A 262 -31.04 32.46 30.89
CA VAL A 262 -29.65 31.98 30.93
C VAL A 262 -28.71 33.12 30.52
N HIS A 263 -27.84 33.51 31.44
CA HIS A 263 -26.84 34.55 31.22
C HIS A 263 -25.41 34.01 31.35
N GLY A 264 -24.45 34.75 30.79
CA GLY A 264 -23.02 34.44 30.88
C GLY A 264 -22.60 33.26 29.98
N TYR A 265 -21.51 32.58 30.36
CA TYR A 265 -20.87 31.53 29.53
C TYR A 265 -21.80 30.39 29.10
N LYS A 266 -22.85 30.10 29.88
CA LYS A 266 -23.85 29.07 29.54
C LYS A 266 -24.71 29.47 28.35
N ALA A 267 -25.04 30.75 28.21
CA ALA A 267 -25.83 31.26 27.08
C ALA A 267 -25.03 31.13 25.78
N THR A 268 -23.77 31.59 25.81
CA THR A 268 -22.83 31.47 24.69
C THR A 268 -22.61 30.02 24.25
N PHE A 269 -22.51 29.09 25.20
CA PHE A 269 -22.40 27.67 24.88
C PHE A 269 -23.66 27.11 24.22
N LEU A 270 -24.85 27.47 24.70
CA LEU A 270 -26.13 27.06 24.12
C LEU A 270 -26.35 27.66 22.71
N GLU A 271 -25.93 28.91 22.48
CA GLU A 271 -25.94 29.52 21.16
C GLU A 271 -25.04 28.77 20.17
N PHE A 272 -23.85 28.35 20.60
CA PHE A 272 -22.99 27.51 19.79
C PHE A 272 -23.64 26.17 19.46
N LEU A 273 -24.31 25.52 20.43
CA LEU A 273 -25.05 24.29 20.16
C LEU A 273 -26.21 24.48 19.17
N ASN A 274 -26.91 25.61 19.23
CA ASN A 274 -27.95 25.96 18.24
C ASN A 274 -27.35 26.17 16.83
N ALA A 275 -26.19 26.84 16.74
CA ALA A 275 -25.46 27.01 15.49
C ALA A 275 -24.97 25.66 14.92
N LEU A 276 -24.53 24.76 15.79
CA LEU A 276 -24.15 23.39 15.42
C LEU A 276 -25.35 22.59 14.93
N TYR A 277 -26.46 22.63 15.64
CA TYR A 277 -27.71 22.00 15.21
C TYR A 277 -28.18 22.53 13.84
N PHE A 278 -28.16 23.87 13.65
CA PHE A 278 -28.50 24.49 12.36
C PHE A 278 -27.58 24.01 11.23
N SER A 279 -26.26 23.91 11.48
CA SER A 279 -25.29 23.39 10.52
C SER A 279 -25.57 21.93 10.15
N VAL A 280 -25.85 21.05 11.13
CA VAL A 280 -26.21 19.64 10.85
C VAL A 280 -27.46 19.53 9.96
N VAL A 281 -28.51 20.28 10.29
CA VAL A 281 -29.77 20.29 9.53
C VAL A 281 -29.58 20.86 8.12
N THR A 282 -28.73 21.88 7.97
CA THR A 282 -28.40 22.50 6.68
C THR A 282 -27.56 21.55 5.81
N PHE A 283 -26.51 20.95 6.39
CA PHE A 283 -25.65 19.98 5.73
C PHE A 283 -26.42 18.74 5.26
N THR A 284 -27.34 18.24 6.07
CA THR A 284 -28.21 17.10 5.71
C THR A 284 -29.37 17.49 4.80
N THR A 285 -29.51 18.78 4.44
CA THR A 285 -30.59 19.32 3.60
C THR A 285 -32.01 19.08 4.16
N LEU A 286 -32.15 18.85 5.47
CA LEU A 286 -33.45 18.59 6.12
C LEU A 286 -34.30 19.86 6.27
N GLY A 287 -33.69 20.97 6.70
CA GLY A 287 -34.31 22.30 6.76
C GLY A 287 -35.62 22.41 7.56
N TYR A 288 -35.59 22.24 8.88
CA TYR A 288 -36.80 22.33 9.73
C TYR A 288 -37.45 23.73 9.80
N GLY A 289 -36.73 24.78 9.42
CA GLY A 289 -37.27 26.16 9.35
C GLY A 289 -37.38 26.89 10.69
N ASP A 290 -36.86 26.30 11.75
CA ASP A 290 -36.81 26.86 13.11
C ASP A 290 -35.69 27.92 13.29
N ILE A 291 -34.59 27.78 12.58
CA ILE A 291 -33.46 28.71 12.56
C ILE A 291 -33.20 29.15 11.11
N SER A 292 -33.05 30.46 10.88
CA SER A 292 -32.69 31.02 9.57
C SER A 292 -31.37 31.81 9.64
N PRO A 293 -30.54 31.79 8.59
CA PRO A 293 -29.32 32.58 8.57
C PRO A 293 -29.60 34.04 8.19
N ILE A 294 -28.84 34.97 8.78
CA ILE A 294 -28.89 36.42 8.49
C ILE A 294 -27.61 36.90 7.81
N GLY A 295 -27.73 37.97 7.02
CA GLY A 295 -26.58 38.60 6.36
C GLY A 295 -25.75 37.60 5.54
N LEU A 296 -24.44 37.58 5.79
CA LEU A 296 -23.48 36.73 5.08
C LEU A 296 -23.64 35.23 5.37
N ALA A 297 -24.25 34.85 6.51
CA ALA A 297 -24.50 33.46 6.85
C ALA A 297 -25.40 32.74 5.82
N ARG A 298 -26.22 33.49 5.06
CA ARG A 298 -27.08 32.93 3.99
C ARG A 298 -26.27 32.27 2.88
N PHE A 299 -25.15 32.90 2.49
CA PHE A 299 -24.27 32.34 1.45
C PHE A 299 -23.56 31.09 1.96
N ILE A 300 -23.15 31.08 3.24
CA ILE A 300 -22.52 29.93 3.87
C ILE A 300 -23.51 28.76 3.94
N ALA A 301 -24.77 29.01 4.32
CA ALA A 301 -25.82 27.99 4.36
C ALA A 301 -26.13 27.39 2.99
N ALA A 302 -26.20 28.22 1.95
CA ALA A 302 -26.39 27.73 0.58
C ALA A 302 -25.21 26.85 0.13
N PHE A 303 -23.98 27.26 0.44
CA PHE A 303 -22.78 26.50 0.09
C PHE A 303 -22.65 25.20 0.89
N GLU A 304 -22.97 25.23 2.19
CA GLU A 304 -22.99 24.06 3.07
C GLU A 304 -24.02 23.03 2.61
N ALA A 305 -25.25 23.45 2.31
CA ALA A 305 -26.30 22.55 1.81
C ALA A 305 -25.90 21.91 0.47
N PHE A 306 -25.29 22.68 -0.44
CA PHE A 306 -24.79 22.16 -1.71
C PHE A 306 -23.68 21.11 -1.49
N LEU A 307 -22.66 21.43 -0.69
CA LEU A 307 -21.58 20.49 -0.35
C LEU A 307 -22.09 19.26 0.41
N GLY A 308 -23.06 19.44 1.30
CA GLY A 308 -23.73 18.38 2.05
C GLY A 308 -24.38 17.34 1.13
N SER A 309 -25.17 17.80 0.15
CA SER A 309 -25.79 16.90 -0.82
C SER A 309 -24.75 16.10 -1.64
N PHE A 310 -23.65 16.74 -2.05
CA PHE A 310 -22.58 16.10 -2.81
C PHE A 310 -21.76 15.11 -1.97
N THR A 311 -21.42 15.48 -0.74
CA THR A 311 -20.64 14.64 0.19
C THR A 311 -21.42 13.39 0.60
N MET A 312 -22.74 13.49 0.83
CA MET A 312 -23.58 12.33 1.09
C MET A 312 -23.67 11.38 -0.10
N ALA A 313 -23.86 11.93 -1.31
CA ALA A 313 -23.83 11.12 -2.54
C ALA A 313 -22.47 10.42 -2.72
N LEU A 314 -21.37 11.13 -2.50
CA LEU A 314 -20.03 10.56 -2.58
C LEU A 314 -19.81 9.49 -1.50
N PHE A 315 -20.27 9.71 -0.27
CA PHE A 315 -20.18 8.73 0.80
C PHE A 315 -20.85 7.41 0.39
N VAL A 316 -22.07 7.47 -0.15
CA VAL A 316 -22.79 6.28 -0.64
C VAL A 316 -22.00 5.59 -1.75
N VAL A 317 -21.48 6.32 -2.73
CA VAL A 317 -20.69 5.74 -3.83
C VAL A 317 -19.42 5.06 -3.32
N VAL A 318 -18.66 5.72 -2.43
CA VAL A 318 -17.42 5.18 -1.88
C VAL A 318 -17.70 3.98 -0.97
N PHE A 319 -18.78 4.05 -0.18
CA PHE A 319 -19.22 2.97 0.70
C PHE A 319 -19.65 1.74 -0.10
N VAL A 320 -20.52 1.92 -1.10
CA VAL A 320 -20.97 0.83 -1.98
C VAL A 320 -19.77 0.23 -2.69
N LYS A 321 -18.92 1.06 -3.31
CA LYS A 321 -17.69 0.58 -3.98
C LYS A 321 -16.79 -0.24 -3.03
N LYS A 322 -16.71 0.13 -1.75
CA LYS A 322 -15.92 -0.57 -0.74
C LYS A 322 -16.54 -1.90 -0.29
N MET A 323 -17.86 -2.02 -0.35
CA MET A 323 -18.61 -3.22 0.06
C MET A 323 -18.88 -4.21 -1.07
N THR A 324 -19.00 -3.73 -2.32
CA THR A 324 -19.38 -4.54 -3.48
C THR A 324 -18.22 -4.95 -4.38
N ARG A 325 -17.04 -4.34 -4.18
CA ARG A 325 -15.78 -4.94 -4.63
C ARG A 325 -15.40 -5.90 -3.55
#